data_AF-A0A444TXD7-F1
#
_entry.id   AF-A0A444TXD7-F1
#
_cell.length_a   1.000
_cell.length_b   1.000
_cell.length_c   1.000
_cell.angle_alpha   90.00
_cell.angle_beta   90.00
_cell.angle_gamma   90.00
#
_symmetry.space_group_name_H-M   'P 1'
#
loop_
_entity.id
_entity.type
_entity.pdbx_description
1 polymer ?
#
loop_
_entity_poly.entity_id
_entity_poly.type
_entity_poly.pdbx_seq_one_letter_code
_entity_poly.pdbx_strand_id
1 'polypeptide(L)'
;MSSDFETYEQDFGTLTAEITSRIGKIPKLGGDEKKNMVVNVEKQLEEARELLEQMDLEVREIPVQSRGMHSTRLKSYKQELEKLEKDFKRSRIAYSDEVRDELLGDDGNSSASQLIKLRDERAHLLDNAEKLERSSRRLEAGYQIAVETVYM
;
A
#
# COMPACT_ATOMS: atom_id res chain seq x y z
N MET A 1 24.44 -26.83 -14.33
CA MET A 1 23.53 -25.83 -14.93
C MET A 1 22.92 -25.03 -13.80
N SER A 2 23.69 -24.06 -13.29
CA SER A 2 23.28 -23.16 -12.20
C SER A 2 23.81 -21.73 -12.41
N SER A 3 24.52 -21.47 -13.52
CA SER A 3 25.23 -20.20 -13.76
C SER A 3 24.32 -19.10 -14.31
N ASP A 4 23.21 -19.46 -14.94
CA ASP A 4 22.30 -18.47 -15.53
C ASP A 4 21.53 -17.71 -14.44
N PHE A 5 21.06 -18.40 -13.38
CA PHE A 5 20.39 -17.74 -12.25
C PHE A 5 21.29 -16.76 -11.49
N GLU A 6 22.55 -17.13 -11.23
CA GLU A 6 23.52 -16.23 -10.58
C GLU A 6 23.84 -15.01 -11.46
N THR A 7 23.92 -15.21 -12.78
CA THR A 7 24.09 -14.10 -13.74
C THR A 7 22.90 -13.18 -13.70
N TYR A 8 21.68 -13.73 -13.71
CA TYR A 8 20.44 -12.95 -13.59
C TYR A 8 20.34 -12.19 -12.26
N GLU A 9 20.76 -12.79 -11.13
CA GLU A 9 20.84 -12.11 -9.84
C GLU A 9 21.80 -10.90 -9.90
N GLN A 10 22.94 -11.06 -10.57
CA GLN A 10 23.95 -10.01 -10.68
C GLN A 10 23.49 -8.87 -11.60
N ASP A 11 22.88 -9.20 -12.74
CA ASP A 11 22.28 -8.23 -13.65
C ASP A 11 21.13 -7.48 -12.97
N PHE A 12 20.24 -8.19 -12.28
CA PHE A 12 19.14 -7.58 -11.52
C PHE A 12 19.67 -6.57 -10.50
N GLY A 13 20.67 -6.95 -9.69
CA GLY A 13 21.26 -6.05 -8.68
C GLY A 13 21.95 -4.83 -9.30
N THR A 14 22.57 -4.98 -10.47
CA THR A 14 23.19 -3.87 -11.20
C THR A 14 22.12 -2.92 -11.75
N LEU A 15 21.06 -3.49 -12.33
CA LEU A 15 19.95 -2.76 -12.93
C LEU A 15 19.15 -2.00 -11.87
N THR A 16 18.84 -2.60 -10.72
CA THR A 16 18.15 -1.92 -9.61
C THR A 16 18.97 -0.79 -9.01
N ALA A 17 20.29 -0.95 -8.87
CA ALA A 17 21.18 0.11 -8.41
C ALA A 17 21.22 1.29 -9.40
N GLU A 18 21.30 1.00 -10.70
CA GLU A 18 21.23 2.02 -11.77
C GLU A 18 19.90 2.75 -11.76
N ILE A 19 18.77 2.03 -11.69
CA ILE A 19 17.43 2.59 -11.60
C ILE A 19 17.32 3.52 -10.39
N THR A 20 17.76 3.06 -9.21
CA THR A 20 17.76 3.87 -7.98
C THR A 20 18.53 5.17 -8.14
N SER A 21 19.74 5.09 -8.70
CA SER A 21 20.61 6.25 -8.95
C SER A 21 19.96 7.24 -9.91
N ARG A 22 19.32 6.75 -10.98
CA ARG A 22 18.61 7.57 -11.97
C ARG A 22 17.35 8.20 -11.37
N ILE A 23 16.54 7.46 -10.61
CA ILE A 23 15.37 7.98 -9.88
C ILE A 23 15.76 9.16 -8.98
N GLY A 24 16.88 9.05 -8.25
CA GLY A 24 17.39 10.13 -7.41
C GLY A 24 17.95 11.35 -8.18
N LYS A 25 18.29 11.17 -9.46
CA LYS A 25 18.74 12.26 -10.35
C LYS A 25 17.58 12.94 -11.09
N ILE A 26 16.49 12.23 -11.38
CA ILE A 26 15.28 12.79 -12.04
C ILE A 26 14.82 14.13 -11.47
N PRO A 27 14.69 14.35 -10.14
CA PRO A 27 14.25 15.63 -9.61
C PRO A 27 15.27 16.77 -9.80
N LYS A 28 16.54 16.46 -10.08
CA LYS A 28 17.61 17.44 -10.33
C LYS A 28 17.72 17.86 -11.81
N LEU A 29 17.07 17.10 -12.70
CA LEU A 29 17.07 17.34 -14.14
C LEU A 29 15.82 18.14 -14.54
N GLY A 30 15.89 18.91 -15.62
CA GLY A 30 14.79 19.71 -16.16
C GLY A 30 14.60 19.52 -17.66
N GLY A 31 13.45 19.93 -18.18
CA GLY A 31 13.15 19.94 -19.62
C GLY A 31 13.19 18.54 -20.28
N ASP A 32 13.68 18.48 -21.52
CA ASP A 32 13.76 17.26 -22.33
C ASP A 32 14.71 16.20 -21.75
N GLU A 33 15.78 16.61 -21.07
CA GLU A 33 16.73 15.70 -20.43
C GLU A 33 16.05 14.88 -19.32
N LYS A 34 15.13 15.52 -18.57
CA LYS A 34 14.29 14.82 -17.60
C LYS A 34 13.32 13.84 -18.28
N LYS A 35 12.65 14.24 -19.37
CA LYS A 35 11.74 13.34 -20.12
C LYS A 35 12.47 12.11 -20.63
N ASN A 36 13.65 12.28 -21.23
CA ASN A 36 14.47 11.16 -21.68
C ASN A 36 14.91 10.26 -20.52
N MET A 37 15.26 10.84 -19.37
CA MET A 37 15.61 10.06 -18.17
C MET A 37 14.43 9.24 -17.66
N VAL A 38 13.22 9.81 -17.64
CA VAL A 38 11.98 9.12 -17.24
C VAL A 38 11.72 7.92 -18.15
N VAL A 39 11.73 8.12 -19.48
CA VAL A 39 11.53 7.04 -20.46
C VAL A 39 12.60 5.95 -20.33
N ASN A 40 13.85 6.35 -20.09
CA ASN A 40 14.94 5.39 -19.90
C ASN A 40 14.75 4.57 -18.63
N VAL A 41 14.32 5.18 -17.52
CA VAL A 41 14.03 4.46 -16.27
C VAL A 41 12.82 3.54 -16.42
N GLU A 42 11.78 3.94 -17.17
CA GLU A 42 10.64 3.05 -17.48
C GLU A 42 11.09 1.81 -18.24
N LYS A 43 11.96 1.97 -19.24
CA LYS A 43 12.52 0.84 -19.98
C LYS A 43 13.35 -0.07 -19.09
N GLN A 44 14.22 0.48 -18.23
CA GLN A 44 15.02 -0.32 -17.31
C GLN A 44 14.17 -1.06 -16.27
N LEU A 45 13.06 -0.48 -15.81
CA LEU A 45 12.10 -1.16 -14.94
C LEU A 45 11.39 -2.32 -15.65
N GLU A 46 11.08 -2.16 -16.94
CA GLU A 46 10.54 -3.24 -17.77
C GLU A 46 11.57 -4.37 -17.95
N GLU A 47 12.80 -4.03 -18.31
CA GLU A 47 13.91 -5.00 -18.41
C GLU A 47 14.10 -5.77 -17.09
N ALA A 48 14.03 -5.09 -15.94
CA ALA A 48 14.12 -5.73 -14.63
C ALA A 48 12.97 -6.70 -14.33
N ARG A 49 11.75 -6.40 -14.82
CA ARG A 49 10.60 -7.30 -14.71
C ARG A 49 10.75 -8.54 -15.59
N GLU A 50 11.17 -8.36 -16.82
CA GLU A 50 11.45 -9.47 -17.74
C GLU A 50 12.50 -10.40 -17.13
N LEU A 51 13.54 -9.83 -16.53
CA LEU A 51 14.60 -10.58 -15.85
C LEU A 51 14.07 -11.40 -14.67
N LEU A 52 13.16 -10.83 -13.86
CA LEU A 52 12.46 -11.59 -12.80
C LEU A 52 11.57 -12.70 -13.34
N GLU A 53 10.96 -12.51 -14.51
CA GLU A 53 10.14 -13.53 -15.16
C GLU A 53 11.01 -14.69 -15.66
N GLN A 54 12.17 -14.40 -16.26
CA GLN A 54 13.16 -15.41 -16.62
C GLN A 54 13.66 -16.18 -15.39
N MET A 55 13.95 -15.48 -14.29
CA MET A 55 14.32 -16.12 -13.03
C MET A 55 13.19 -17.01 -12.46
N ASP A 56 11.91 -16.63 -12.61
CA ASP A 56 10.77 -17.47 -12.19
C ASP A 56 10.70 -18.76 -13.00
N LEU A 57 10.96 -18.70 -14.30
CA LEU A 57 11.03 -19.86 -15.19
C LEU A 57 12.17 -20.80 -14.78
N GLU A 58 13.38 -20.28 -14.60
CA GLU A 58 14.54 -21.07 -14.15
C GLU A 58 14.24 -21.78 -12.81
N VAL A 59 13.63 -21.07 -11.86
CA VAL A 59 13.30 -21.64 -10.54
C VAL A 59 12.24 -22.73 -10.61
N ARG A 60 11.36 -22.73 -11.62
CA ARG A 60 10.42 -23.84 -11.88
C ARG A 60 11.13 -25.06 -12.43
N GLU A 61 12.24 -24.89 -13.13
CA GLU A 61 13.07 -25.99 -13.64
C GLU A 61 13.96 -26.60 -12.54
N ILE A 62 14.28 -25.83 -11.49
CA ILE A 62 15.03 -26.31 -10.33
C ILE A 62 14.22 -27.36 -9.52
N PRO A 63 14.85 -28.46 -9.06
CA PRO A 63 14.24 -29.44 -8.18
C PRO A 63 13.67 -28.83 -6.89
N VAL A 64 12.54 -29.35 -6.41
CA VAL A 64 11.82 -28.84 -5.22
C VAL A 64 12.72 -28.70 -3.98
N GLN A 65 13.74 -29.55 -3.85
CA GLN A 65 14.69 -29.55 -2.74
C GLN A 65 15.57 -28.29 -2.68
N SER A 66 15.94 -27.72 -3.83
CA SER A 66 16.75 -26.51 -3.92
C SER A 66 15.91 -25.25 -4.19
N ARG A 67 14.65 -25.42 -4.62
CA ARG A 67 13.74 -24.33 -4.99
C ARG A 67 13.43 -23.36 -3.84
N GLY A 68 13.45 -23.81 -2.59
CA GLY A 68 13.07 -22.98 -1.43
C GLY A 68 13.89 -21.71 -1.26
N MET A 69 15.22 -21.80 -1.45
CA MET A 69 16.11 -20.64 -1.37
C MET A 69 15.86 -19.65 -2.51
N HIS A 70 15.79 -20.12 -3.75
CA HIS A 70 15.56 -19.26 -4.91
C HIS A 70 14.16 -18.62 -4.90
N SER A 71 13.13 -19.35 -4.46
CA SER A 71 11.77 -18.81 -4.33
C SER A 71 11.68 -17.68 -3.30
N THR A 72 12.43 -17.79 -2.20
CA THR A 72 12.50 -16.74 -1.17
C THR A 72 13.19 -15.50 -1.73
N ARG A 73 14.32 -15.66 -2.44
CA ARG A 73 15.02 -14.56 -3.11
C ARG A 73 14.17 -13.87 -4.17
N LEU A 74 13.48 -14.64 -5.03
CA LEU A 74 12.53 -14.11 -6.02
C LEU A 74 11.44 -13.24 -5.39
N LYS A 75 10.89 -13.64 -4.24
CA LYS A 75 9.92 -12.81 -3.52
C LYS A 75 10.54 -11.49 -3.05
N SER A 76 11.75 -11.53 -2.50
CA SER A 76 12.47 -10.31 -2.09
C SER A 76 12.75 -9.39 -3.28
N TYR A 77 13.17 -9.92 -4.43
CA TYR A 77 13.40 -9.11 -5.62
C TYR A 77 12.12 -8.51 -6.20
N LYS A 78 11.00 -9.25 -6.19
CA LYS A 78 9.68 -8.71 -6.57
C LYS A 78 9.28 -7.54 -5.67
N GLN A 79 9.47 -7.66 -4.35
CA GLN A 79 9.21 -6.57 -3.41
C GLN A 79 10.12 -5.36 -3.64
N GLU A 80 11.40 -5.58 -3.94
CA GLU A 80 12.35 -4.51 -4.25
C GLU A 80 11.95 -3.76 -5.52
N LEU A 81 11.54 -4.48 -6.57
CA LEU A 81 11.05 -3.89 -7.81
C LEU A 81 9.76 -3.07 -7.59
N GLU A 82 8.80 -3.59 -6.82
CA GLU A 82 7.60 -2.83 -6.43
C GLU A 82 7.95 -1.53 -5.69
N LYS A 83 8.96 -1.56 -4.82
CA LYS A 83 9.45 -0.37 -4.12
C LYS A 83 10.05 0.64 -5.11
N LEU A 84 10.91 0.18 -6.03
CA LEU A 84 11.50 1.03 -7.07
C LEU A 84 10.46 1.67 -7.97
N GLU A 85 9.40 0.94 -8.32
CA GLU A 85 8.28 1.50 -9.07
C GLU A 85 7.54 2.58 -8.30
N LYS A 86 7.31 2.39 -6.99
CA LYS A 86 6.70 3.42 -6.14
C LYS A 86 7.59 4.66 -6.02
N ASP A 87 8.89 4.47 -5.83
CA ASP A 87 9.88 5.56 -5.78
C ASP A 87 9.95 6.30 -7.12
N PHE A 88 9.95 5.58 -8.25
CA PHE A 88 9.90 6.18 -9.58
C PHE A 88 8.62 7.00 -9.79
N LYS A 89 7.46 6.45 -9.44
CA LYS A 89 6.17 7.16 -9.49
C LYS A 89 6.20 8.42 -8.61
N ARG A 90 6.74 8.35 -7.39
CA ARG A 90 6.91 9.52 -6.52
C ARG A 90 7.84 10.58 -7.12
N SER A 91 9.00 10.19 -7.67
CA SER A 91 9.90 11.11 -8.37
C SER A 91 9.26 11.75 -9.60
N ARG A 92 8.34 11.03 -10.26
CA ARG A 92 7.52 11.56 -11.34
C ARG A 92 6.41 12.47 -10.84
N ILE A 93 5.80 12.20 -9.68
CA ILE A 93 4.70 13.01 -9.10
C ILE A 93 5.21 14.29 -8.45
N ALA A 94 6.45 14.34 -7.95
CA ALA A 94 7.10 15.59 -7.51
C ALA A 94 7.22 16.65 -8.64
N TYR A 95 6.84 16.30 -9.86
CA TYR A 95 6.61 17.19 -11.01
C TYR A 95 5.28 17.95 -10.96
N SER A 96 4.25 17.41 -10.29
CA SER A 96 2.96 18.07 -10.08
C SER A 96 2.91 18.64 -8.68
N ASP A 97 3.06 19.96 -8.58
CA ASP A 97 2.69 20.77 -7.41
C ASP A 97 1.20 20.55 -6.97
N GLU A 98 0.44 19.78 -7.74
CA GLU A 98 -1.01 19.52 -7.59
C GLU A 98 -1.37 18.24 -6.80
N VAL A 99 -0.47 17.28 -6.59
CA VAL A 99 -0.78 16.04 -5.82
C VAL A 99 -0.43 16.20 -4.32
N ARG A 100 -0.50 17.43 -3.83
CA ARG A 100 -0.37 17.69 -2.39
C ARG A 100 -1.67 17.37 -1.63
N ASP A 101 -2.79 17.24 -2.35
CA ASP A 101 -4.11 16.97 -1.78
C ASP A 101 -4.45 15.46 -1.74
N GLU A 102 -4.01 14.65 -2.71
CA GLU A 102 -4.28 13.19 -2.69
C GLU A 102 -3.33 12.39 -1.78
N LEU A 103 -2.19 12.96 -1.36
CA LEU A 103 -1.25 12.30 -0.45
C LEU A 103 -1.70 12.32 1.03
N LEU A 104 -2.84 12.93 1.35
CA LEU A 104 -3.55 12.71 2.62
C LEU A 104 -4.58 11.59 2.55
N GLY A 105 -4.78 10.94 1.40
CA GLY A 105 -5.86 9.97 1.18
C GLY A 105 -5.46 8.50 1.02
N ASP A 106 -4.23 8.19 0.59
CA ASP A 106 -3.88 6.81 0.22
C ASP A 106 -2.96 6.13 1.24
N ASP A 107 -3.54 5.80 2.40
CA ASP A 107 -3.07 4.76 3.30
C ASP A 107 -3.30 3.38 2.65
N GLY A 108 -2.56 3.11 1.58
CA GLY A 108 -2.63 1.89 0.78
C GLY A 108 -1.98 0.65 1.40
N ASN A 109 -1.77 0.62 2.73
CA ASN A 109 -1.20 -0.57 3.39
C ASN A 109 -1.67 -0.82 4.85
N SER A 110 -2.58 -0.02 5.43
CA SER A 110 -3.16 -0.30 6.77
C SER A 110 -4.69 -0.53 6.77
N SER A 111 -5.34 -0.37 5.61
CA SER A 111 -6.80 -0.40 5.46
C SER A 111 -7.45 -1.79 5.57
N ALA A 112 -6.69 -2.89 5.64
CA ALA A 112 -7.26 -4.20 5.99
C ALA A 112 -7.56 -4.32 7.50
N SER A 113 -6.73 -3.74 8.36
CA SER A 113 -6.94 -3.77 9.83
C SER A 113 -7.94 -2.71 10.31
N GLN A 114 -8.09 -1.61 9.57
CA GLN A 114 -8.95 -0.49 9.96
C GLN A 114 -10.42 -0.69 9.57
N LEU A 115 -10.69 -1.42 8.47
CA LEU A 115 -12.05 -1.83 8.08
C LEU A 115 -12.71 -2.78 9.09
N ILE A 116 -11.93 -3.59 9.81
CA ILE A 116 -12.45 -4.46 10.87
C ILE A 116 -12.86 -3.62 12.09
N LYS A 117 -12.06 -2.62 12.49
CA LYS A 117 -12.38 -1.74 13.61
C LYS A 117 -13.61 -0.84 13.36
N LEU A 118 -13.79 -0.34 12.14
CA LEU A 118 -14.95 0.48 11.77
C LEU A 118 -16.27 -0.32 11.73
N ARG A 119 -16.21 -1.63 11.50
CA ARG A 119 -17.40 -2.49 11.53
C ARG A 119 -17.88 -2.77 12.96
N ASP A 120 -16.96 -2.92 13.90
CA ASP A 120 -17.26 -3.11 15.34
C ASP A 120 -17.85 -1.84 15.99
N GLU A 121 -17.35 -0.65 15.65
CA GLU A 121 -17.85 0.60 16.23
C GLU A 121 -19.29 0.91 15.81
N ARG A 122 -19.71 0.48 14.61
CA ARG A 122 -21.08 0.65 14.13
C ARG A 122 -22.08 -0.30 14.79
N ALA A 123 -21.64 -1.45 15.30
CA ALA A 123 -22.49 -2.34 16.10
C ALA A 123 -22.70 -1.78 17.51
N HIS A 124 -21.68 -1.16 18.11
CA HIS A 124 -21.75 -0.58 19.44
C HIS A 124 -22.61 0.71 19.54
N LEU A 125 -22.71 1.48 18.46
CA LEU A 125 -23.56 2.68 18.40
C LEU A 125 -25.06 2.35 18.27
N LEU A 126 -25.42 1.22 17.64
CA LEU A 126 -26.82 0.78 17.53
C LEU A 126 -27.36 0.23 18.87
N ASP A 127 -26.51 -0.36 19.72
CA ASP A 127 -26.90 -0.83 21.06
C ASP A 127 -27.20 0.33 22.03
N ASN A 128 -26.48 1.44 21.90
CA ASN A 128 -26.67 2.62 22.75
C ASN A 128 -27.95 3.42 22.43
N ALA A 129 -28.43 3.40 21.18
CA ALA A 129 -29.66 4.08 20.80
C ALA A 129 -30.92 3.39 21.35
N GLU A 130 -30.92 2.05 21.46
CA GLU A 130 -32.08 1.31 21.98
C GLU A 130 -32.27 1.49 23.49
N LYS A 131 -31.17 1.66 24.26
CA LYS A 131 -31.24 1.90 25.70
C LYS A 131 -31.69 3.30 26.09
N LEU A 132 -31.49 4.31 25.23
CA LEU A 132 -31.91 5.68 25.52
C LEU A 132 -33.43 5.89 25.32
N GLU A 133 -34.06 5.16 24.40
CA GLU A 133 -35.50 5.27 24.16
C GLU A 133 -36.36 4.60 25.26
N ARG A 134 -35.82 3.62 25.99
CA ARG A 134 -36.51 2.99 27.13
C ARG A 134 -36.49 3.82 28.42
N SER A 135 -35.54 4.72 28.61
CA SER A 135 -35.49 5.59 29.81
C SER A 135 -36.37 6.83 29.70
N SER A 136 -36.68 7.31 28.49
CA SER A 136 -37.50 8.51 28.30
C SER A 136 -38.99 8.29 28.63
N ARG A 137 -39.54 7.07 28.48
CA ARG A 137 -40.96 6.79 28.79
C ARG A 137 -41.27 6.46 30.26
N ARG A 138 -40.28 6.51 31.16
CA ARG A 138 -40.49 6.27 32.60
C ARG A 138 -40.34 7.50 33.48
N LEU A 139 -39.98 8.66 32.92
CA LEU A 139 -39.77 9.91 33.67
C LEU A 139 -40.91 10.94 33.51
N GLU A 140 -41.85 10.74 32.59
CA GLU A 140 -42.99 11.66 32.39
C GLU A 140 -44.30 11.25 33.10
N ALA A 141 -44.42 10.01 33.59
CA ALA A 141 -45.61 9.56 34.33
C ALA A 141 -45.49 9.64 35.87
N GLY A 142 -44.36 10.13 36.40
CA GLY A 142 -44.15 10.32 37.84
C GLY A 142 -44.52 11.71 38.36
N TYR A 143 -44.73 12.69 37.47
CA TYR A 143 -44.94 14.10 37.86
C TYR A 143 -46.42 14.51 37.99
N GLN A 144 -47.38 13.63 37.67
CA GLN A 144 -48.83 13.91 37.83
C GLN A 144 -49.46 13.34 39.11
N ILE A 145 -48.72 12.64 39.98
CA ILE A 145 -49.31 12.02 41.20
C ILE A 145 -48.94 12.79 42.48
N ALA A 146 -48.13 13.85 42.41
CA ALA A 146 -47.72 14.63 43.58
C ALA A 146 -48.34 16.04 43.69
N VAL A 147 -49.18 16.48 42.73
CA VAL A 147 -49.75 17.85 42.71
C VAL A 147 -51.27 17.86 42.49
N GLU A 148 -51.99 16.84 42.99
CA GLU A 148 -53.43 16.99 43.27
C GLU A 148 -53.79 16.37 44.63
N THR A 149 -52.88 16.48 45.59
CA THR A 149 -53.18 16.48 47.04
C THR A 149 -53.06 17.90 47.63
N VAL A 150 -53.01 18.92 46.76
CA VAL A 150 -53.10 20.34 47.09
C VAL A 150 -54.12 20.94 46.12
N TYR A 151 -55.21 21.49 46.67
CA TYR A 151 -56.52 21.86 46.07
C TYR A 151 -57.56 20.72 46.12
N MET A 152 -58.63 20.68 46.93
CA MET A 152 -59.30 21.61 47.85
C MET A 152 -59.53 23.06 47.37
#